data_AF-A0A1M4TH61-F1
#
_entry.id   AF-A0A1M4TH61-F1
#
_cell.length_a   1.000
_cell.length_b   1.000
_cell.length_c   1.000
_cell.angle_alpha   90.00
_cell.angle_beta   90.00
_cell.angle_gamma   90.00
#
_symmetry.space_group_name_H-M   'P 1'
#
loop_
_entity.id
_entity.type
_entity.pdbx_description
1 polymer ?
#
loop_
_entity_poly.entity_id
_entity_poly.type
_entity_poly.pdbx_seq_one_letter_code
_entity_poly.pdbx_strand_id
1 'polypeptide(L)'
;MRQLEKYVISGVRYIVWDEMAGEMPETAGCMRLMDAGDGIGGDRLVVIDGRNAKDVRVFDAKGRETVLDDAARYAAALCFGKQGQAMQAASLLNAMERSSRVSLTGTEPEHCEVRLTECFCRGILGKTLCSASVLAG
;
A
#
# COMPACT_ATOMS: atom_id res chain seq x y z
N MET A 1 -5.25 -15.71 -1.96
CA MET A 1 -4.12 -14.95 -2.56
C MET A 1 -4.55 -13.49 -2.60
N ARG A 2 -3.72 -12.55 -2.14
CA ARG A 2 -4.07 -11.12 -2.10
C ARG A 2 -3.27 -10.36 -3.15
N GLN A 3 -3.94 -9.48 -3.90
CA GLN A 3 -3.30 -8.62 -4.89
C GLN A 3 -3.10 -7.22 -4.30
N LEU A 4 -1.92 -6.64 -4.56
CA LEU A 4 -1.56 -5.29 -4.17
C LEU A 4 -1.04 -4.54 -5.39
N GLU A 5 -1.20 -3.23 -5.39
CA GLU A 5 -0.66 -2.35 -6.42
C GLU A 5 0.63 -1.71 -5.92
N LYS A 6 1.70 -1.77 -6.70
CA LYS A 6 2.97 -1.10 -6.42
C LYS A 6 3.23 -0.04 -7.48
N TYR A 7 3.54 1.17 -7.04
CA TYR A 7 3.86 2.31 -7.91
C TYR A 7 5.24 2.89 -7.57
N VAL A 8 5.99 3.34 -8.57
CA VAL A 8 7.16 4.18 -8.38
C VAL A 8 6.82 5.59 -8.88
N ILE A 9 6.74 6.53 -7.95
CA ILE A 9 6.40 7.93 -8.23
C ILE A 9 7.57 8.78 -7.75
N SER A 10 8.22 9.50 -8.67
CA SER A 10 9.41 10.33 -8.37
C SER A 10 10.52 9.56 -7.62
N GLY A 11 10.70 8.27 -7.95
CA GLY A 11 11.71 7.40 -7.33
C GLY A 11 11.31 6.79 -5.97
N VAL A 12 10.12 7.10 -5.43
CA VAL A 12 9.61 6.53 -4.18
C VAL A 12 8.66 5.37 -4.50
N ARG A 13 8.85 4.23 -3.86
CA ARG A 13 8.03 3.01 -4.04
C ARG A 13 6.87 2.99 -3.08
N TYR A 14 5.67 3.15 -3.61
CA TYR A 14 4.40 3.09 -2.89
C TYR A 14 3.77 1.72 -3.07
N ILE A 15 3.38 1.08 -1.98
CA ILE A 15 2.54 -0.13 -1.99
C ILE A 15 1.15 0.28 -1.53
N VAL A 16 0.11 -0.03 -2.30
CA VAL A 16 -1.28 0.28 -1.94
C VAL A 16 -1.95 -0.96 -1.35
N TRP A 17 -2.50 -0.81 -0.15
CA TRP A 17 -3.24 -1.82 0.59
C TRP A 17 -4.70 -1.42 0.72
N ASP A 18 -5.59 -2.24 0.18
CA ASP A 18 -7.03 -2.03 0.28
C ASP A 18 -7.58 -2.77 1.51
N GLU A 19 -8.12 -2.04 2.49
CA GLU A 19 -8.72 -2.61 3.69
C GLU A 19 -10.00 -3.41 3.41
N MET A 20 -10.72 -3.11 2.31
CA MET A 20 -11.86 -3.92 1.90
C MET A 20 -11.42 -5.31 1.43
N ALA A 21 -10.19 -5.45 0.93
CA ALA A 21 -9.61 -6.75 0.61
C ALA A 21 -9.21 -7.53 1.88
N GLY A 22 -9.18 -6.86 3.04
CA GLY A 22 -9.20 -7.42 4.39
C GLY A 22 -8.26 -6.68 5.37
N GLU A 23 -8.18 -7.22 6.59
CA GLU A 23 -7.46 -6.64 7.73
C GLU A 23 -6.06 -6.11 7.38
N MET A 24 -5.72 -4.92 7.89
CA MET A 24 -4.42 -4.28 7.74
C MET A 24 -3.36 -5.01 8.59
N PRO A 25 -2.10 -5.16 8.12
CA PRO A 25 -1.03 -5.72 8.92
C PRO A 25 -0.70 -4.82 10.12
N GLU A 26 -0.33 -5.43 11.23
CA GLU A 26 0.26 -4.72 12.37
C GLU A 26 1.59 -4.07 11.97
N THR A 27 2.17 -3.22 12.82
CA THR A 27 3.45 -2.52 12.54
C THR A 27 4.55 -3.46 12.06
N ALA A 28 4.73 -4.61 12.72
CA ALA A 28 5.73 -5.61 12.34
C ALA A 28 5.43 -6.24 10.96
N GLY A 29 4.15 -6.47 10.66
CA GLY A 29 3.69 -6.94 9.36
C GLY A 29 3.93 -5.92 8.25
N CYS A 30 3.70 -4.64 8.53
CA CYS A 30 4.00 -3.54 7.62
C CYS A 30 5.50 -3.48 7.30
N MET A 31 6.35 -3.55 8.34
CA MET A 31 7.81 -3.59 8.18
C MET A 31 8.24 -4.76 7.29
N ARG A 32 7.73 -5.96 7.55
CA ARG A 32 8.04 -7.15 6.76
C ARG A 32 7.55 -7.04 5.31
N LEU A 33 6.38 -6.45 5.09
CA LEU A 33 5.85 -6.20 3.74
C LEU A 33 6.76 -5.27 2.93
N MET A 34 7.30 -4.23 3.58
CA MET A 34 8.13 -3.20 2.96
C MET A 34 9.61 -3.58 2.87
N ASP A 35 10.06 -4.60 3.59
CA ASP A 35 11.42 -5.11 3.48
C ASP A 35 11.72 -5.62 2.06
N ALA A 36 12.91 -5.30 1.54
CA ALA A 36 13.30 -5.66 0.17
C ALA A 36 13.97 -7.04 0.06
N GLY A 37 14.42 -7.62 1.17
CA GLY A 37 15.00 -8.96 1.21
C GLY A 37 13.94 -10.04 1.38
N ASP A 38 13.02 -9.83 2.33
CA ASP A 38 12.01 -10.82 2.73
C ASP A 38 10.58 -10.46 2.30
N GLY A 39 10.36 -9.26 1.75
CA GLY A 39 9.05 -8.71 1.39
C GLY A 39 8.93 -8.23 -0.06
N ILE A 40 8.11 -7.20 -0.28
CA ILE A 40 7.88 -6.59 -1.60
C ILE A 40 8.94 -5.53 -1.93
N GLY A 41 9.57 -4.95 -0.91
CA GLY A 41 10.43 -3.78 -1.04
C GLY A 41 9.61 -2.52 -1.35
N GLY A 42 9.36 -1.68 -0.34
CA GLY A 42 8.63 -0.43 -0.47
C GLY A 42 9.16 0.64 0.47
N ASP A 43 8.94 1.90 0.12
CA ASP A 43 9.33 3.04 0.95
C ASP A 43 8.12 3.56 1.75
N ARG A 44 6.91 3.43 1.18
CA ARG A 44 5.64 3.86 1.76
C ARG A 44 4.56 2.81 1.54
N LEU A 45 3.76 2.56 2.57
CA LEU A 45 2.51 1.80 2.49
C LEU A 45 1.33 2.77 2.53
N VAL A 46 0.53 2.80 1.48
CA VAL A 46 -0.71 3.58 1.39
C VAL A 46 -1.87 2.65 1.67
N VAL A 47 -2.57 2.89 2.76
CA VAL A 47 -3.75 2.11 3.15
C VAL A 47 -4.98 2.89 2.75
N ILE A 48 -5.86 2.27 1.97
CA ILE A 48 -7.11 2.86 1.50
C ILE A 48 -8.30 2.09 2.06
N ASP A 49 -9.37 2.79 2.43
CA ASP A 49 -10.70 2.21 2.56
C ASP A 49 -11.42 2.36 1.22
N GLY A 50 -11.75 1.22 0.59
CA GLY A 50 -12.53 1.14 -0.65
C GLY A 50 -13.89 1.86 -0.61
N ARG A 51 -14.40 2.27 0.56
CA ARG A 51 -15.66 3.01 0.69
C ARG A 51 -15.47 4.53 0.83
N ASN A 52 -14.32 4.97 1.33
CA ASN A 52 -14.11 6.37 1.69
C ASN A 52 -12.72 6.87 1.32
N ALA A 53 -12.65 7.71 0.28
CA ALA A 53 -11.42 8.37 -0.15
C ALA A 53 -10.80 9.32 0.90
N LYS A 54 -11.52 9.65 1.98
CA LYS A 54 -10.98 10.45 3.10
C LYS A 54 -10.17 9.61 4.09
N ASP A 55 -10.31 8.29 4.06
CA ASP A 55 -9.65 7.37 5.00
C ASP A 55 -8.40 6.76 4.37
N VAL A 56 -7.57 7.62 3.76
CA VAL A 56 -6.26 7.21 3.22
C VAL A 56 -5.19 7.48 4.28
N ARG A 57 -4.49 6.42 4.69
CA ARG A 57 -3.39 6.48 5.67
C ARG A 57 -2.08 6.11 5.01
N VAL A 58 -0.98 6.66 5.48
CA VAL A 58 0.35 6.40 4.91
C VAL A 58 1.32 6.00 6.00
N PHE A 59 2.01 4.88 5.80
CA PHE A 59 3.02 4.39 6.74
C PHE A 59 4.40 4.42 6.09
N ASP A 60 5.42 4.77 6.86
CA ASP A 60 6.82 4.63 6.45
C ASP A 60 7.28 3.16 6.48
N ALA A 61 8.46 2.85 5.93
CA ALA A 61 9.06 1.52 5.97
C ALA A 61 9.20 0.89 7.36
N LYS A 62 9.09 1.69 8.44
CA LYS A 62 9.13 1.22 9.84
C LYS A 62 7.72 0.96 10.40
N GLY A 63 6.69 1.01 9.56
CA GLY A 63 5.29 0.80 9.94
C GLY A 63 4.71 1.94 10.78
N ARG A 64 5.33 3.13 10.78
CA ARG A 64 4.82 4.29 11.51
C ARG A 64 3.96 5.14 10.59
N GLU A 65 2.81 5.58 11.09
CA GLU A 65 1.96 6.48 10.33
C GLU A 65 2.66 7.82 10.10
N THR A 66 2.48 8.38 8.90
CA THR A 66 3.11 9.60 8.43
C THR A 66 2.09 10.46 7.70
N VAL A 67 2.44 11.72 7.45
CA VAL A 67 1.58 12.65 6.73
C VAL A 67 1.29 12.14 5.31
N LEU A 68 0.03 12.20 4.91
CA LEU A 68 -0.41 11.94 3.55
C LEU A 68 0.08 13.07 2.61
N ASP A 69 1.10 12.77 1.82
CA ASP A 69 1.63 13.64 0.77
C ASP A 69 0.89 13.47 -0.57
N ASP A 70 1.14 14.38 -1.52
CA ASP A 70 0.45 14.38 -2.82
C ASP A 70 0.80 13.18 -3.70
N ALA A 71 2.00 12.60 -3.57
CA ALA A 71 2.38 11.41 -4.32
C ALA A 71 1.66 10.16 -3.78
N ALA A 72 1.48 10.05 -2.46
CA ALA A 72 0.65 9.03 -1.84
C ALA A 72 -0.83 9.19 -2.19
N ARG A 73 -1.36 10.42 -2.23
CA ARG A 73 -2.72 10.70 -2.75
C ARG A 73 -2.86 10.24 -4.20
N TYR A 74 -1.85 10.51 -5.03
CA TYR A 74 -1.84 10.10 -6.41
C TYR A 74 -1.81 8.57 -6.56
N ALA A 75 -0.99 7.86 -5.78
CA ALA A 75 -0.97 6.40 -5.76
C ALA A 75 -2.34 5.80 -5.37
N ALA A 76 -2.98 6.35 -4.34
CA ALA A 76 -4.33 5.95 -3.94
C ALA A 76 -5.36 6.22 -5.06
N ALA A 77 -5.29 7.40 -5.70
CA ALA A 77 -6.19 7.75 -6.79
C ALA A 77 -6.05 6.82 -8.00
N LEU A 78 -4.84 6.39 -8.34
CA LEU A 78 -4.59 5.39 -9.39
C LEU A 78 -5.22 4.04 -9.04
N CYS A 79 -5.07 3.59 -7.78
CA CYS A 79 -5.69 2.36 -7.31
C CYS A 79 -7.23 2.43 -7.40
N PHE A 80 -7.84 3.51 -6.92
CA PHE A 80 -9.27 3.76 -7.05
C PHE A 80 -9.74 3.78 -8.52
N GLY A 81 -8.96 4.40 -9.41
CA GLY A 81 -9.25 4.41 -10.84
C GLY A 81 -9.30 3.00 -11.44
N LYS A 82 -8.36 2.12 -11.07
CA LYS A 82 -8.35 0.71 -11.50
C LYS A 82 -9.53 -0.08 -10.96
N GLN A 83 -9.99 0.25 -9.76
CA GLN A 83 -11.18 -0.36 -9.16
C GLN A 83 -12.50 0.19 -9.71
N GLY A 84 -12.47 1.12 -10.67
CA GLY A 84 -13.65 1.76 -11.24
C GLY A 84 -14.28 2.83 -10.33
N GLN A 85 -13.57 3.25 -9.28
CA GLN A 85 -14.04 4.19 -8.27
C GLN A 85 -13.64 5.63 -8.62
N ALA A 86 -14.16 6.12 -9.75
CA ALA A 86 -13.76 7.39 -10.35
C ALA A 86 -14.00 8.61 -9.43
N MET A 87 -15.06 8.61 -8.62
CA MET A 87 -15.36 9.71 -7.69
C MET A 87 -14.32 9.81 -6.57
N GLN A 88 -13.90 8.67 -6.02
CA GLN A 88 -12.88 8.56 -4.99
C GLN A 88 -11.52 9.04 -5.53
N ALA A 89 -11.15 8.58 -6.72
CA ALA A 89 -9.95 9.03 -7.41
C ALA A 89 -9.96 10.55 -7.65
N ALA A 90 -11.06 11.10 -8.17
CA ALA A 90 -11.20 12.53 -8.42
C ALA A 90 -11.13 13.37 -7.13
N SER A 91 -11.72 12.89 -6.03
CA SER A 91 -11.66 13.55 -4.72
C SER A 91 -10.23 13.72 -4.23
N LEU A 92 -9.41 12.66 -4.31
CA LEU A 92 -8.00 12.71 -3.92
C LEU A 92 -7.18 13.65 -4.81
N LEU A 93 -7.39 13.59 -6.12
CA LEU A 93 -6.72 14.49 -7.07
C LEU A 93 -7.11 15.95 -6.84
N ASN A 94 -8.33 16.24 -6.38
CA ASN A 94 -8.76 17.61 -6.08
C ASN A 94 -8.23 18.14 -4.75
N ALA A 95 -7.81 17.27 -3.84
CA ALA A 95 -7.20 17.64 -2.56
C ALA A 95 -5.69 17.96 -2.68
N MET A 96 -5.06 17.57 -3.78
CA MET A 96 -3.64 17.85 -4.04
C MET A 96 -3.39 19.32 -4.40
N GLU A 97 -2.18 19.81 -4.12
CA GLU A 97 -1.78 21.12 -4.60
C GLU A 97 -1.77 21.15 -6.14
N ARG A 98 -2.19 22.27 -6.72
CA ARG A 98 -2.36 22.39 -8.18
C ARG A 98 -1.05 22.13 -8.93
N SER A 99 0.07 22.63 -8.41
CA SER A 99 1.43 22.44 -8.94
C SER A 99 1.81 20.96 -8.93
N SER A 100 1.71 20.31 -7.77
CA SER A 100 1.97 18.88 -7.59
C SER A 100 1.11 18.04 -8.52
N ARG A 101 -0.18 18.38 -8.65
CA ARG A 101 -1.11 17.67 -9.53
C ARG A 101 -0.66 17.69 -10.97
N VAL A 102 -0.33 18.85 -11.51
CA VAL A 102 0.13 18.96 -12.90
C VAL A 102 1.41 18.12 -13.11
N SER A 103 2.36 18.16 -12.17
CA SER A 103 3.61 17.41 -12.28
C SER A 103 3.40 15.90 -12.20
N LEU A 104 2.59 15.44 -11.23
CA LEU A 104 2.38 14.02 -10.95
C LEU A 104 1.47 13.37 -11.98
N THR A 105 0.39 14.03 -12.41
CA THR A 105 -0.50 13.45 -13.43
C THR A 105 0.05 13.59 -14.86
N GLY A 106 1.07 14.44 -15.06
CA GLY A 106 1.75 14.60 -16.34
C GLY A 106 2.82 13.54 -16.62
N THR A 107 3.16 12.71 -15.63
CA THR A 107 4.15 11.64 -15.76
C THR A 107 3.48 10.31 -15.44
N GLU A 108 3.54 9.33 -16.34
CA GLU A 108 3.05 7.98 -16.01
C GLU A 108 4.00 7.32 -15.00
N PRO A 109 3.51 6.91 -13.81
CA PRO A 109 4.33 6.23 -12.84
C PRO A 109 4.61 4.79 -13.26
N GLU A 110 5.77 4.26 -12.88
CA GLU A 110 6.03 2.84 -13.05
C GLU A 110 5.07 2.05 -12.16
N HIS A 111 4.51 0.97 -12.70
CA HIS A 111 3.49 0.17 -12.03
C HIS A 111 3.83 -1.32 -12.07
N CYS A 112 3.59 -2.01 -10.97
CA CYS A 112 3.67 -3.47 -10.88
C CYS A 112 2.53 -4.01 -9.99
N GLU A 113 1.88 -5.08 -10.45
CA GLU A 113 0.93 -5.84 -9.65
C GLU A 113 1.69 -6.87 -8.81
N VAL A 114 1.43 -6.89 -7.50
CA VAL A 114 2.09 -7.82 -6.57
C VAL A 114 1.07 -8.80 -6.00
N ARG A 115 1.36 -10.10 -6.11
CA ARG A 115 0.50 -11.16 -5.58
C ARG A 115 1.13 -11.80 -4.36
N LEU A 116 0.47 -11.65 -3.22
CA LEU A 116 0.86 -12.25 -1.97
C LEU A 116 0.30 -13.67 -1.83
N THR A 117 1.20 -14.59 -1.49
CA THR A 117 0.82 -15.96 -1.10
C THR A 117 0.05 -15.94 0.21
N GLU A 118 -0.76 -16.96 0.44
CA GLU A 118 -1.52 -17.05 1.69
C GLU A 118 -0.61 -17.19 2.92
N CYS A 119 0.48 -17.94 2.81
CA CYS A 119 1.47 -18.07 3.89
C CYS A 119 2.08 -16.72 4.27
N PHE A 120 2.41 -15.90 3.27
CA PHE A 120 2.93 -14.55 3.52
C PHE A 120 1.89 -13.66 4.20
N CYS A 121 0.64 -13.66 3.68
CA CYS A 121 -0.46 -12.92 4.30
C CYS A 121 -0.67 -13.31 5.77
N ARG A 122 -0.65 -14.61 6.10
CA ARG A 122 -0.77 -15.07 7.49
C ARG A 122 0.36 -14.54 8.37
N GLY A 123 1.59 -14.55 7.86
CA GLY A 123 2.77 -14.06 8.56
C GLY A 123 2.75 -12.56 8.85
N ILE A 124 2.23 -11.73 7.94
CA ILE A 124 2.15 -10.28 8.16
C ILE A 124 0.93 -9.85 8.98
N LEU A 125 -0.13 -10.66 9.03
CA LEU A 125 -1.35 -10.36 9.81
C LEU A 125 -1.29 -10.88 11.25
N GLY A 126 -0.12 -11.32 11.74
CA GLY A 126 0.01 -11.83 13.12
C GLY A 126 -0.72 -13.15 13.39
N LYS A 127 -1.33 -13.77 12.37
CA LYS A 127 -2.01 -15.08 12.46
C LYS A 127 -0.97 -16.18 12.34
N THR A 128 -0.16 -16.28 13.38
CA THR A 128 0.91 -17.27 13.51
C THR A 128 0.30 -18.67 13.36
N LEU A 129 0.84 -19.47 12.44
CA LEU A 129 0.79 -20.93 12.57
C LEU A 129 1.52 -21.25 13.87
N CYS A 130 0.80 -21.79 14.85
CA CYS A 130 1.37 -22.42 16.04
C CYS A 130 2.68 -23.13 15.67
N SER A 131 3.75 -22.75 16.37
CA SER A 131 4.80 -23.64 16.82
C SER A 131 5.22 -24.74 15.84
N ALA A 132 6.19 -24.45 14.96
CA ALA A 132 7.07 -25.53 14.50
C ALA A 132 8.00 -25.88 15.67
N SER A 133 7.53 -26.76 16.57
CA SER A 133 8.41 -27.45 17.49
C SER A 133 9.39 -28.27 16.66
N VAL A 134 10.66 -27.87 16.67
CA VAL A 134 11.76 -28.72 16.21
C VAL A 134 11.76 -29.95 17.11
N LEU A 135 11.37 -31.11 16.58
CA LEU A 135 11.74 -32.38 17.18
C LEU A 135 13.26 -32.50 17.04
N ALA A 136 14.00 -32.11 18.09
CA ALA A 136 15.35 -32.60 18.29
C ALA A 136 15.25 -34.11 18.60
N GLY A 137 16.11 -34.89 17.94
CA GLY A 137 16.07 -36.36 17.90
C GLY A 137 16.35 -37.08 19.21
#